data_AF-A0A9E2YAM6-F1
#
_entry.id   AF-A0A9E2YAM6-F1
#
_cell.length_a   1.000
_cell.length_b   1.000
_cell.length_c   1.000
_cell.angle_alpha   90.00
_cell.angle_beta   90.00
_cell.angle_gamma   90.00
#
_symmetry.space_group_name_H-M   'P 1'
#
loop_
_entity.id
_entity.type
_entity.pdbx_description
1 polymer ?
#
loop_
_entity_poly.entity_id
_entity_poly.type
_entity_poly.pdbx_seq_one_letter_code
_entity_poly.pdbx_strand_id
1 'polypeptide(L)'
;MPIATSAERQLEEEFIQKLLDLKYAHRPDIRDRESLEKNFREKFQALNRVNLTDDEFKRLLEEITTPDVFTAAHTLRNRNAFTRDDGTPLNYTLVNTADWCKNTFEVVSQLRINTDYSH
;
A
#
# COMPACT_ATOMS: atom_id res chain seq x y z
N MET A 1 -14.33 25.67 -15.31
CA MET A 1 -13.72 24.86 -14.24
C MET A 1 -14.86 24.18 -13.48
N PRO A 2 -14.90 22.85 -13.34
CA PRO A 2 -16.01 22.21 -12.65
C PRO A 2 -15.89 22.53 -11.17
N ILE A 3 -17.02 22.93 -10.58
CA ILE A 3 -17.16 23.26 -9.17
C ILE A 3 -17.23 21.91 -8.45
N ALA A 4 -16.12 21.47 -7.86
CA ALA A 4 -16.21 20.50 -6.77
C ALA A 4 -17.11 21.15 -5.71
N THR A 5 -18.33 20.64 -5.59
CA THR A 5 -19.36 21.13 -4.69
C THR A 5 -18.79 21.14 -3.28
N SER A 6 -18.89 22.28 -2.58
CA SER A 6 -18.31 22.47 -1.23
C SER A 6 -18.65 21.35 -0.25
N ALA A 7 -19.78 20.66 -0.46
CA ALA A 7 -20.20 19.50 0.31
C ALA A 7 -19.29 18.27 0.18
N GLU A 8 -18.79 17.91 -1.00
CA GLU A 8 -17.93 16.72 -1.16
C GLU A 8 -16.58 16.93 -0.48
N ARG A 9 -15.97 18.10 -0.68
CA ARG A 9 -14.74 18.49 0.01
C ARG A 9 -14.93 18.50 1.52
N GLN A 10 -16.04 19.06 2.00
CA GLN A 10 -16.33 19.09 3.44
C GLN A 10 -16.51 17.67 3.99
N LEU A 11 -17.20 16.78 3.28
CA LEU A 11 -17.36 15.37 3.68
C LEU A 11 -16.01 14.63 3.71
N GLU A 12 -15.14 14.89 2.72
CA GLU A 12 -13.79 14.32 2.68
C GLU A 12 -12.95 14.79 3.89
N GLU A 13 -12.95 16.10 4.18
CA GLU A 13 -12.24 16.69 5.33
C GLU A 13 -12.76 16.12 6.66
N GLU A 14 -14.08 16.05 6.85
CA GLU A 14 -14.70 15.45 8.03
C GLU A 14 -14.37 13.95 8.17
N PHE A 15 -14.30 13.22 7.05
CA PHE A 15 -13.94 11.80 7.06
C PHE A 15 -12.48 11.57 7.41
N ILE A 16 -11.56 12.36 6.83
CA ILE A 16 -10.14 12.32 7.18
C ILE A 16 -9.95 12.63 8.66
N GLN A 17 -10.65 13.63 9.20
CA GLN A 17 -10.56 13.97 10.61
C GLN A 17 -11.00 12.80 11.51
N LYS A 18 -12.09 12.10 11.17
CA LYS A 18 -12.51 10.89 11.89
C LYS A 18 -11.45 9.79 11.86
N LEU A 19 -10.76 9.60 10.74
CA LEU A 19 -9.69 8.60 10.63
C LEU A 19 -8.47 8.99 11.47
N LEU A 20 -8.11 10.27 11.54
CA LEU A 20 -7.06 10.78 12.42
C LEU A 20 -7.39 10.51 13.89
N ASP A 21 -8.64 10.70 14.31
CA ASP A 21 -9.10 10.40 15.66
C ASP A 21 -8.96 8.90 15.99
N LEU A 22 -9.17 8.05 14.98
CA LEU A 22 -8.93 6.59 15.00
C LEU A 22 -7.45 6.20 14.85
N LYS A 23 -6.52 7.17 14.92
CA LYS A 23 -5.05 6.98 14.86
C LYS A 23 -4.51 6.56 13.50
N TYR A 24 -5.26 6.74 12.42
CA TYR A 24 -4.70 6.64 11.08
C TYR A 24 -3.77 7.84 10.85
N ALA A 25 -2.62 7.62 10.21
CA ALA A 25 -1.77 8.73 9.82
C ALA A 25 -2.21 9.29 8.46
N HIS A 26 -2.55 10.58 8.41
CA HIS A 26 -2.84 11.25 7.14
C HIS A 26 -1.54 11.54 6.38
N ARG A 27 -1.51 11.15 5.10
CA ARG A 27 -0.36 11.23 4.20
C ARG A 27 -0.67 12.10 2.97
N PRO A 28 -0.76 13.43 3.15
CA PRO A 28 -1.02 14.36 2.04
C PRO A 28 0.16 14.48 1.05
N ASP A 29 1.31 13.90 1.41
CA ASP A 29 2.54 13.80 0.63
C ASP A 29 2.47 12.72 -0.47
N ILE A 30 1.60 11.71 -0.32
CA ILE A 30 1.45 10.63 -1.30
C ILE A 30 0.40 11.04 -2.32
N ARG A 31 0.84 11.36 -3.55
CA ARG A 31 -0.03 11.92 -4.61
C ARG A 31 0.04 11.19 -5.93
N ASP A 32 0.99 10.30 -6.08
CA ASP A 32 1.28 9.56 -7.30
C ASP A 32 1.67 8.12 -6.98
N ARG A 33 1.88 7.33 -8.03
CA ARG A 33 2.24 5.92 -7.91
C ARG A 33 3.61 5.71 -7.26
N GLU A 34 4.59 6.55 -7.58
CA GLU A 34 5.95 6.43 -7.05
C GLU A 34 5.99 6.63 -5.54
N SER A 35 5.34 7.69 -5.04
CA SER A 35 5.21 7.97 -3.61
C SER A 35 4.42 6.88 -2.88
N LEU A 36 3.42 6.26 -3.53
CA LEU A 36 2.66 5.14 -2.98
C LEU A 36 3.52 3.86 -2.89
N GLU A 37 4.25 3.52 -3.95
CA GLU A 37 5.14 2.35 -3.98
C GLU A 37 6.29 2.51 -2.97
N LYS A 38 6.86 3.72 -2.84
CA LYS A 38 7.87 4.02 -1.83
C LYS A 38 7.33 3.83 -0.42
N ASN A 39 6.14 4.36 -0.14
CA ASN A 39 5.47 4.15 1.15
C ASN A 39 5.26 2.65 1.42
N PHE A 40 4.74 1.92 0.43
CA PHE A 40 4.53 0.49 0.54
C PHE A 40 5.83 -0.25 0.87
N ARG A 41 6.95 0.07 0.19
CA ARG A 41 8.27 -0.50 0.49
C ARG A 41 8.67 -0.28 1.95
N GLU A 42 8.56 0.95 2.44
CA GLU A 42 8.92 1.29 3.81
C GLU A 42 8.11 0.49 4.83
N LYS A 43 6.78 0.38 4.65
CA LYS A 43 5.91 -0.36 5.57
C LYS A 43 6.11 -1.87 5.48
N PHE A 44 6.28 -2.39 4.26
CA PHE A 44 6.54 -3.80 4.02
C PHE A 44 7.84 -4.25 4.71
N GLN A 45 8.90 -3.47 4.54
CA GLN A 45 10.21 -3.72 5.14
C GLN A 45 10.14 -3.67 6.67
N ALA A 46 9.42 -2.70 7.23
CA ALA A 46 9.22 -2.60 8.67
C ALA A 46 8.42 -3.78 9.24
N LEU A 47 7.33 -4.18 8.56
CA LEU A 47 6.46 -5.28 8.97
C LEU A 47 7.21 -6.62 8.97
N ASN A 48 7.98 -6.89 7.92
CA ASN A 48 8.69 -8.15 7.73
C ASN A 48 10.11 -8.15 8.29
N ARG A 49 10.60 -6.99 8.78
CA ARG A 49 11.97 -6.78 9.30
C ARG A 49 13.04 -7.14 8.29
N VAL A 50 12.89 -6.61 7.08
CA VAL A 50 13.78 -6.87 5.94
C VAL A 50 14.17 -5.58 5.28
N ASN A 51 15.30 -5.59 4.58
CA ASN A 51 15.65 -4.56 3.60
C ASN A 51 15.75 -5.25 2.25
N LEU A 52 14.96 -4.80 1.28
CA LEU A 52 14.99 -5.30 -0.09
C LEU A 52 15.86 -4.39 -0.94
N THR A 53 16.57 -4.97 -1.90
CA THR A 53 17.18 -4.20 -2.99
C THR A 53 16.10 -3.62 -3.91
N ASP A 54 16.48 -2.70 -4.79
CA ASP A 54 15.54 -2.12 -5.77
C ASP A 54 15.00 -3.20 -6.72
N ASP A 55 15.86 -4.12 -7.17
CA ASP A 55 15.48 -5.24 -8.03
C ASP A 55 14.56 -6.24 -7.32
N GLU A 56 14.85 -6.59 -6.07
CA GLU A 56 14.00 -7.46 -5.26
C GLU A 56 12.62 -6.84 -5.04
N PHE A 57 12.58 -5.55 -4.72
CA PHE A 57 11.32 -4.84 -4.50
C PHE A 57 10.48 -4.75 -5.79
N LYS A 58 11.11 -4.50 -6.94
CA LYS A 58 10.43 -4.49 -8.23
C LYS A 58 9.81 -5.85 -8.55
N ARG A 59 10.56 -6.94 -8.38
CA ARG A 59 10.06 -8.32 -8.58
C ARG A 59 8.90 -8.64 -7.65
N LEU A 60 9.01 -8.25 -6.38
CA LEU A 60 7.93 -8.41 -5.40
C LEU A 60 6.64 -7.68 -5.85
N LEU A 61 6.76 -6.42 -6.29
CA LEU A 61 5.61 -5.64 -6.79
C LEU A 61 4.94 -6.30 -7.99
N GLU A 62 5.74 -6.78 -8.95
CA GLU A 62 5.23 -7.49 -10.14
C GLU A 62 4.49 -8.77 -9.75
N GLU A 63 4.99 -9.51 -8.75
CA GLU A 63 4.38 -10.77 -8.30
C GLU A 63 3.06 -10.57 -7.56
N ILE A 64 2.96 -9.56 -6.69
CA ILE A 64 1.75 -9.32 -5.88
C ILE A 64 0.68 -8.51 -6.63
N THR A 65 1.05 -7.86 -7.74
CA THR A 65 0.12 -7.04 -8.54
C THR A 65 -0.58 -7.91 -9.57
N THR A 66 -1.85 -8.21 -9.32
CA THR A 66 -2.69 -9.00 -10.23
C THR A 66 -4.04 -8.33 -10.45
N PRO A 67 -4.60 -8.33 -11.68
CA PRO A 67 -5.96 -7.86 -11.94
C PRO A 67 -7.01 -8.83 -11.37
N ASP A 68 -6.65 -10.06 -11.04
CA ASP A 68 -7.59 -11.05 -10.50
C ASP A 68 -7.85 -10.80 -9.01
N VAL A 69 -9.07 -10.34 -8.70
CA VAL A 69 -9.48 -9.95 -7.35
C VAL A 69 -9.38 -11.12 -6.36
N PHE A 70 -9.65 -12.35 -6.80
CA PHE A 70 -9.56 -13.53 -5.94
C PHE A 70 -8.11 -13.82 -5.55
N THR A 71 -7.21 -13.82 -6.53
CA THR A 71 -5.77 -14.01 -6.33
C THR A 71 -5.21 -12.89 -5.45
N ALA A 72 -5.54 -11.63 -5.73
CA ALA A 72 -5.11 -10.50 -4.90
C ALA A 72 -5.55 -10.67 -3.44
N ALA A 73 -6.82 -11.02 -3.21
CA ALA A 73 -7.35 -11.22 -1.85
C ALA A 73 -6.71 -12.43 -1.15
N HIS A 74 -6.36 -13.48 -1.90
CA HIS A 74 -5.66 -14.65 -1.38
C HIS A 74 -4.23 -14.30 -0.96
N THR A 75 -3.45 -13.66 -1.84
CA THR A 75 -2.08 -13.20 -1.57
C THR A 75 -2.04 -12.23 -0.39
N LEU A 76 -3.01 -11.33 -0.27
CA LEU A 76 -3.07 -10.34 0.82
C LEU A 76 -3.19 -10.98 2.22
N ARG A 77 -3.96 -12.07 2.35
CA ARG A 77 -4.30 -12.68 3.65
C ARG A 77 -3.36 -13.81 4.06
N ASN A 78 -2.68 -14.42 3.09
CA ASN A 78 -1.81 -15.56 3.33
C ASN A 78 -0.35 -15.14 3.53
N ARG A 79 0.44 -16.04 4.12
CA ARG A 79 1.89 -15.92 4.14
C ARG A 79 2.42 -16.38 2.80
N ASN A 80 3.29 -15.58 2.21
CA ASN A 80 3.88 -15.84 0.91
C ASN A 80 5.40 -16.03 1.08
N ALA A 81 6.04 -16.60 0.07
CA ALA A 81 7.48 -16.77 0.03
C ALA A 81 8.03 -16.12 -1.24
N PHE A 82 9.13 -15.39 -1.10
CA PHE A 82 9.85 -14.75 -2.19
C PHE A 82 11.30 -15.23 -2.17
N THR A 83 11.86 -15.59 -3.32
CA THR A 83 13.27 -15.97 -3.42
C THR A 83 14.12 -14.74 -3.69
N ARG A 84 15.01 -14.43 -2.73
CA ARG A 84 15.98 -13.35 -2.82
C ARG A 84 17.04 -13.60 -3.88
N ASP A 85 17.78 -12.54 -4.21
CA ASP A 85 18.87 -12.62 -5.20
C ASP A 85 20.03 -13.51 -4.73
N ASP A 86 20.21 -13.66 -3.41
CA ASP A 86 21.17 -14.59 -2.80
C ASP A 86 20.69 -16.06 -2.78
N GLY A 87 19.51 -16.33 -3.35
CA GLY A 87 18.88 -17.66 -3.39
C GLY A 87 18.19 -18.07 -2.09
N THR A 88 18.19 -17.23 -1.06
CA THR A 88 17.51 -17.55 0.21
C THR A 88 16.01 -17.27 0.13
N PRO A 89 15.16 -18.13 0.74
CA PRO A 89 13.73 -17.86 0.80
C PRO A 89 13.42 -16.82 1.87
N LEU A 90 12.69 -15.78 1.48
CA LEU A 90 12.05 -14.82 2.37
C LEU A 90 10.57 -15.17 2.54
N ASN A 91 10.19 -15.60 3.74
CA ASN A 91 8.77 -15.68 4.11
C ASN A 91 8.28 -14.30 4.55
N TYR A 92 7.21 -13.81 3.92
CA TYR A 92 6.65 -12.50 4.21
C TYR A 92 5.13 -12.54 4.33
N THR A 93 4.58 -11.46 4.88
CA THR A 93 3.16 -11.18 4.89
C THR A 93 2.91 -9.74 4.45
N LEU A 94 1.80 -9.52 3.74
CA LEU A 94 1.39 -8.17 3.31
C LEU A 94 0.55 -7.48 4.38
N VAL A 95 -0.25 -8.25 5.12
CA VAL A 95 -1.06 -7.77 6.25
C VAL A 95 -0.97 -8.79 7.37
N ASN A 96 -0.67 -8.34 8.58
CA ASN A 96 -0.71 -9.20 9.74
C ASN A 96 -2.17 -9.45 10.16
N THR A 97 -2.70 -10.61 9.80
CA THR A 97 -4.07 -11.04 10.12
C THR A 97 -4.23 -11.59 11.53
N ALA A 98 -3.13 -12.01 12.18
CA ALA A 98 -3.16 -12.52 13.54
C ALA A 98 -3.07 -11.39 14.57
N ASP A 99 -2.06 -10.52 14.42
CA ASP A 99 -1.84 -9.35 15.27
C ASP A 99 -2.14 -8.08 14.49
N TRP A 100 -3.42 -7.77 14.33
CA TRP A 100 -3.87 -6.62 13.53
C TRP A 100 -3.28 -5.28 14.01
N CYS A 101 -2.97 -5.16 15.31
CA CYS A 101 -2.39 -3.97 15.92
C CYS A 101 -0.93 -3.70 15.52
N LYS A 102 -0.26 -4.66 14.88
CA LYS A 102 1.10 -4.49 14.34
C LYS A 102 1.10 -3.91 12.92
N ASN A 103 -0.07 -3.77 12.30
CA ASN A 103 -0.19 -3.13 10.99
C ASN A 103 -0.11 -1.61 11.14
N THR A 104 0.36 -0.95 10.08
CA THR A 104 0.33 0.51 9.98
C THR A 104 -0.88 0.94 9.17
N PHE A 105 -1.68 1.84 9.73
CA PHE A 105 -2.90 2.35 9.09
C PHE A 105 -2.69 3.81 8.68
N GLU A 106 -2.80 4.07 7.39
CA GLU A 106 -2.59 5.40 6.81
C GLU A 106 -3.78 5.77 5.91
N VAL A 107 -4.03 7.07 5.78
CA VAL A 107 -5.06 7.61 4.88
C VAL A 107 -4.40 8.60 3.90
N VAL A 108 -4.74 8.44 2.63
CA VAL A 108 -4.33 9.29 1.52
C VAL A 108 -5.58 9.83 0.82
N SER A 109 -5.49 11.03 0.26
CA SER A 109 -6.58 11.67 -0.48
C SER A 109 -6.09 12.15 -1.84
N GLN A 110 -7.00 12.17 -2.82
CA GLN A 110 -6.76 12.74 -4.16
C GLN A 110 -5.53 12.16 -4.89
N LEU A 111 -5.38 10.84 -4.90
CA LEU A 111 -4.33 10.14 -5.67
C LEU A 111 -4.54 10.33 -7.18
N ARG A 112 -3.51 10.82 -7.88
CA ARG A 112 -3.51 10.89 -9.34
C ARG A 112 -2.62 9.79 -9.89
N ILE A 113 -3.23 8.65 -10.21
CA ILE A 113 -2.55 7.55 -10.88
C ILE A 113 -2.82 7.69 -12.36
N ASN A 114 -1.81 8.11 -13.13
CA ASN A 114 -1.85 7.97 -14.57
C ASN A 114 -1.63 6.49 -14.87
N THR A 115 -2.62 5.83 -15.47
CA THR A 115 -2.50 4.42 -15.84
C THR A 115 -1.59 4.29 -17.05
N ASP A 116 -0.32 3.98 -16.83
CA ASP A 116 0.56 3.36 -17.85
C ASP A 116 0.25 1.86 -18.03
N TYR A 117 -1.00 1.45 -17.82
CA TYR A 117 -1.51 0.16 -18.29
C TYR A 117 -2.06 0.35 -19.70
N SER A 118 -1.21 0.77 -20.63
CA SER A 118 -1.48 0.65 -22.06
C SER A 118 -0.75 -0.61 -22.52
N HIS A 119 -1.52 -1.68 -22.76
CA HIS A 119 -1.05 -2.86 -23.49
C HIS A 119 -0.93 -2.55 -24.98
#